data_AF-A0A1F7WDY1-F1
#
_entry.id   AF-A0A1F7WDY1-F1
#
_cell.length_a   1.000
_cell.length_b   1.000
_cell.length_c   1.000
_cell.angle_alpha   90.00
_cell.angle_beta   90.00
_cell.angle_gamma   90.00
#
_symmetry.space_group_name_H-M   'P 1'
#
loop_
_entity.id
_entity.type
_entity.pdbx_description
1 polymer ?
#
loop_
_entity_poly.entity_id
_entity_poly.type
_entity_poly.pdbx_seq_one_letter_code
_entity_poly.pdbx_strand_id
1 'polypeptide(L)'
;MKISQYLDEYSSGERVKLHYVFDEVRELLIEVIRFNPDGVNEEFEDVLFFVQLWLFWRFGIDGETWRLTKHSVEKFMTRRPIWRRLYREVGLPETISNFCGNCNKVEKVIKQLSLFGIDRKMAIAAHRKIILGDRS
;
A
#
# COMPACT_ATOMS: atom_id res chain seq x y z
N MET A 1 13.77 2.99 10.29
CA MET A 1 13.87 3.83 9.08
C MET A 1 13.21 5.17 9.40
N LYS A 2 13.70 6.30 8.88
CA LYS A 2 12.99 7.59 9.06
C LYS A 2 11.71 7.64 8.22
N ILE A 3 10.72 8.42 8.65
CA ILE A 3 9.47 8.58 7.87
C ILE A 3 9.73 9.24 6.51
N SER A 4 10.59 10.27 6.47
CA SER A 4 11.04 10.88 5.22
C SER A 4 11.61 9.83 4.24
N GLN A 5 12.55 9.02 4.71
CA GLN A 5 13.15 7.95 3.92
C GLN A 5 12.12 6.93 3.42
N TYR A 6 11.17 6.53 4.28
CA TYR A 6 10.07 5.65 3.86
C TYR A 6 9.25 6.25 2.72
N LEU A 7 8.89 7.54 2.83
CA LEU A 7 8.06 8.21 1.83
C LEU A 7 8.78 8.32 0.49
N ASP A 8 10.07 8.65 0.50
CA ASP A 8 10.87 8.76 -0.71
C ASP A 8 11.01 7.40 -1.43
N GLU A 9 11.16 6.32 -0.66
CA GLU A 9 11.44 5.00 -1.22
C GLU A 9 10.18 4.18 -1.53
N TYR A 10 9.10 4.32 -0.76
CA TYR A 10 7.97 3.38 -0.75
C TYR A 10 6.58 4.04 -0.79
N SER A 11 6.50 5.35 -0.97
CA SER A 11 5.24 6.07 -1.16
C SER A 11 5.22 6.80 -2.50
N SER A 12 4.03 7.04 -3.05
CA SER A 12 3.83 7.91 -4.22
C SER A 12 4.21 9.38 -3.98
N GLY A 13 4.77 9.72 -2.81
CA GLY A 13 5.02 11.11 -2.38
C GLY A 13 3.74 11.89 -2.06
N GLU A 14 2.58 11.25 -2.16
CA GLU A 14 1.31 11.89 -1.88
C GLU A 14 1.14 12.15 -0.38
N ARG A 15 0.45 13.26 -0.08
CA ARG A 15 0.15 13.65 1.29
C ARG A 15 -0.80 12.66 1.93
N VAL A 16 -0.36 12.04 3.03
CA VAL A 16 -1.23 11.21 3.87
C VAL A 16 -2.22 12.12 4.61
N LYS A 17 -3.49 12.02 4.25
CA LYS A 17 -4.61 12.70 4.88
C LYS A 17 -5.19 11.87 6.02
N LEU A 18 -5.85 12.52 6.97
CA LEU A 18 -6.43 11.86 8.16
C LEU A 18 -7.43 10.75 7.82
N HIS A 19 -8.15 10.85 6.70
CA HIS A 19 -9.09 9.81 6.30
C HIS A 19 -8.44 8.45 6.03
N TYR A 20 -7.15 8.39 5.65
CA TYR A 20 -6.46 7.11 5.51
C TYR A 20 -6.29 6.40 6.84
N VAL A 21 -6.10 7.15 7.94
CA VAL A 21 -6.10 6.57 9.29
C VAL A 21 -7.48 5.97 9.60
N PHE A 22 -8.56 6.66 9.25
CA PHE A 22 -9.92 6.15 9.45
C PHE A 22 -10.24 4.94 8.57
N ASP A 23 -9.68 4.85 7.36
CA ASP A 23 -9.80 3.67 6.51
C ASP A 23 -9.19 2.44 7.18
N GLU A 24 -7.98 2.54 7.75
CA GLU A 24 -7.36 1.43 8.49
C GLU A 24 -8.08 1.12 9.81
N VAL A 25 -8.60 2.13 10.52
CA VAL A 25 -9.46 1.90 11.71
C VAL A 25 -10.71 1.11 11.32
N ARG A 26 -11.28 1.37 10.15
CA ARG A 26 -12.41 0.58 9.64
C ARG A 26 -11.99 -0.85 9.30
N GLU A 27 -10.83 -1.06 8.65
CA GLU A 27 -10.31 -2.42 8.39
C GLU A 27 -10.09 -3.18 9.72
N LEU A 28 -9.51 -2.53 10.74
CA LEU A 28 -9.37 -3.07 12.10
C LEU A 28 -10.71 -3.48 12.73
N LEU A 29 -11.73 -2.62 12.69
CA LEU A 29 -13.06 -2.94 13.23
C LEU A 29 -13.71 -4.14 12.52
N ILE A 30 -13.49 -4.30 11.21
CA ILE A 30 -13.97 -5.44 10.45
C ILE A 30 -13.34 -6.73 10.97
N GLU A 31 -12.03 -6.75 11.21
CA GLU A 31 -11.32 -7.93 11.73
C GLU A 31 -11.70 -8.25 13.18
N VAL A 32 -12.00 -7.24 14.01
CA VAL A 32 -12.58 -7.43 15.35
C VAL A 32 -13.94 -8.13 15.28
N ILE A 33 -14.84 -7.66 14.41
CA ILE A 33 -16.18 -8.25 14.23
C ILE A 33 -16.08 -9.69 13.71
N ARG A 34 -15.06 -9.99 12.91
CA ARG A 34 -14.77 -11.34 12.39
C ARG A 34 -14.12 -12.28 13.40
N PHE A 35 -13.76 -11.79 14.58
CA PHE A 35 -12.99 -12.54 15.57
C PHE A 35 -11.69 -13.11 14.99
N ASN A 36 -11.02 -12.34 14.12
CA ASN A 36 -9.75 -12.74 13.50
C ASN A 36 -8.57 -12.08 14.24
N PRO A 37 -7.96 -12.72 15.25
CA PRO A 37 -6.92 -12.10 16.06
C PRO A 37 -5.68 -11.71 15.25
N ASP A 38 -5.32 -12.49 14.23
CA ASP A 38 -4.19 -12.19 13.37
C ASP A 38 -4.46 -10.95 12.52
N GLY A 39 -5.68 -10.84 11.96
CA GLY A 39 -6.13 -9.65 11.24
C GLY A 39 -6.20 -8.42 12.14
N VAL A 40 -6.67 -8.56 13.38
CA VAL A 40 -6.69 -7.45 14.36
C VAL A 40 -5.28 -6.90 14.62
N ASN A 41 -4.29 -7.79 14.79
CA ASN A 41 -2.91 -7.36 14.99
C ASN A 41 -2.35 -6.64 13.75
N GLU A 42 -2.57 -7.19 12.55
CA GLU A 42 -2.11 -6.58 11.30
C GLU A 42 -2.71 -5.17 11.11
N GLU A 43 -4.02 -5.05 11.24
CA GLU A 43 -4.72 -3.77 11.00
C GLU A 43 -4.41 -2.75 12.11
N PHE A 44 -4.12 -3.20 13.33
CA PHE A 44 -3.66 -2.30 14.41
C PHE A 44 -2.29 -1.69 14.09
N GLU A 45 -1.35 -2.49 13.58
CA GLU A 45 -0.05 -1.99 13.13
C GLU A 45 -0.19 -1.01 11.96
N ASP A 46 -1.08 -1.29 11.00
CA ASP A 46 -1.36 -0.40 9.88
C ASP A 46 -1.96 0.93 10.36
N VAL A 47 -2.89 0.93 11.32
CA VAL A 47 -3.41 2.16 11.96
C VAL A 47 -2.27 2.99 12.56
N LEU A 48 -1.42 2.37 13.39
CA LEU A 48 -0.29 3.06 14.01
C LEU A 48 0.66 3.64 12.97
N PHE A 49 0.91 2.90 11.89
CA PHE A 49 1.77 3.35 10.81
C PHE A 49 1.19 4.57 10.07
N PHE A 50 -0.09 4.52 9.69
CA PHE A 50 -0.75 5.65 9.03
C PHE A 50 -0.88 6.87 9.95
N VAL A 51 -1.05 6.68 11.26
CA VAL A 51 -0.98 7.77 12.25
C VAL A 51 0.40 8.43 12.19
N GLN A 52 1.48 7.63 12.17
CA GLN A 52 2.84 8.17 12.11
C GLN A 52 3.10 8.96 10.80
N LEU A 53 2.63 8.46 9.66
CA LEU A 53 2.72 9.17 8.38
C LEU A 53 1.91 10.47 8.38
N TRP A 54 0.71 10.45 8.99
CA TRP A 54 -0.12 11.64 9.13
C TRP A 54 0.54 12.69 10.03
N LEU A 55 1.14 12.27 11.16
CA LEU A 55 1.89 13.16 12.05
C LEU A 55 3.06 13.85 11.33
N PHE A 56 3.80 13.10 10.52
CA PHE A 56 4.85 13.66 9.66
C PHE A 56 4.27 14.70 8.70
N TRP A 57 3.23 14.38 7.94
CA TRP A 57 2.65 15.30 6.96
C TRP A 57 1.92 16.51 7.56
N ARG A 58 1.43 16.39 8.80
CA ARG A 58 0.68 17.47 9.47
C ARG A 58 1.57 18.39 10.29
N PHE A 59 2.63 17.86 10.88
CA PHE A 59 3.45 18.54 11.88
C PHE A 59 4.96 18.49 11.59
N GLY A 60 5.41 17.78 10.55
CA GLY A 60 6.83 17.65 10.21
C GLY A 60 7.62 16.73 11.15
N ILE A 61 6.93 15.84 11.88
CA ILE A 61 7.57 14.92 12.84
C ILE A 61 8.28 13.79 12.09
N ASP A 62 9.56 13.99 11.76
CA ASP A 62 10.42 13.01 11.07
C ASP A 62 11.15 12.09 12.04
N GLY A 63 10.37 11.30 12.79
CA GLY A 63 10.90 10.27 13.69
C GLY A 63 11.28 8.98 12.96
N GLU A 64 11.84 8.04 13.71
CA GLU A 64 11.97 6.66 13.23
C GLU A 64 10.62 5.95 13.25
N THR A 65 10.35 5.15 12.22
CA THR A 65 9.24 4.17 12.18
C THR A 65 9.18 3.41 13.49
N TRP A 66 8.03 3.39 14.15
CA TRP A 66 7.89 2.70 15.42
C TRP A 66 8.22 1.21 15.27
N ARG A 67 8.80 0.62 16.33
CA ARG A 67 9.14 -0.81 16.33
C ARG A 67 7.93 -1.70 16.06
N LEU A 68 6.75 -1.28 16.55
CA LEU A 68 5.49 -1.98 16.37
C LEU A 68 5.00 -1.96 14.91
N THR A 69 5.40 -0.97 14.10
CA THR A 69 4.94 -0.84 12.70
C THR A 69 5.95 -1.40 11.70
N LYS A 70 6.98 -2.10 12.18
CA LYS A 70 8.08 -2.58 11.33
C LYS A 70 7.58 -3.60 10.30
N HIS A 71 6.64 -4.45 10.67
CA HIS A 71 6.07 -5.44 9.77
C HIS A 71 5.23 -4.78 8.66
N SER A 72 4.45 -3.73 8.95
CA SER A 72 3.78 -2.93 7.91
C SER A 72 4.78 -2.36 6.89
N VAL A 73 5.92 -1.85 7.35
CA VAL A 73 6.99 -1.35 6.47
C VAL A 73 7.54 -2.48 5.58
N GLU A 74 7.89 -3.63 6.15
CA GLU A 74 8.38 -4.80 5.41
C GLU A 74 7.34 -5.29 4.38
N LYS A 75 6.05 -5.29 4.75
CA LYS A 75 4.92 -5.58 3.86
C LYS A 75 4.87 -4.64 2.65
N PHE A 76 5.16 -3.35 2.83
CA PHE A 76 5.21 -2.42 1.70
C PHE A 76 6.47 -2.61 0.85
N MET A 77 7.62 -2.86 1.46
CA MET A 77 8.87 -3.15 0.74
C MET A 77 8.74 -4.36 -0.18
N THR A 78 8.11 -5.44 0.31
CA THR A 78 7.90 -6.68 -0.48
C THR A 78 6.93 -6.51 -1.64
N ARG A 79 6.00 -5.55 -1.57
CA ARG A 79 5.04 -5.24 -2.65
C ARG A 79 5.67 -4.42 -3.78
N ARG A 80 6.73 -3.65 -3.52
CA ARG A 80 7.33 -2.77 -4.51
C ARG A 80 7.79 -3.49 -5.79
N PRO A 81 8.50 -4.63 -5.75
CA PRO A 81 8.87 -5.37 -6.96
C PRO A 81 7.65 -5.87 -7.75
N ILE A 82 6.56 -6.22 -7.05
CA ILE A 82 5.33 -6.68 -7.69
C ILE A 82 4.66 -5.53 -8.45
N TRP A 83 4.59 -4.34 -7.85
CA TRP A 83 4.08 -3.15 -8.54
C TRP A 83 4.91 -2.77 -9.77
N ARG A 84 6.24 -2.82 -9.67
CA ARG A 84 7.12 -2.62 -10.83
C ARG A 84 6.78 -3.58 -11.98
N ARG A 85 6.54 -4.85 -11.67
CA ARG A 85 6.12 -5.86 -12.65
C ARG A 85 4.74 -5.55 -13.23
N LEU A 86 3.77 -5.12 -12.41
CA LEU A 86 2.44 -4.71 -12.87
C LEU A 86 2.52 -3.52 -13.83
N TYR A 87 3.31 -2.49 -13.52
CA TYR A 87 3.51 -1.34 -14.40
C TYR A 87 4.14 -1.75 -15.73
N ARG A 88 5.20 -2.56 -15.70
CA ARG A 88 5.82 -3.08 -16.92
C ARG A 88 4.84 -3.87 -17.79
N GLU A 89 4.02 -4.72 -17.18
CA GLU A 89 3.06 -5.56 -17.90
C GLU A 89 2.03 -4.74 -18.69
N VAL A 90 1.66 -3.55 -18.20
CA VAL A 90 0.73 -2.65 -18.89
C VAL A 90 1.44 -1.55 -19.71
N GLY A 91 2.75 -1.70 -19.94
CA GLY A 91 3.54 -0.79 -20.78
C GLY A 91 3.96 0.51 -20.11
N LEU A 92 3.85 0.63 -18.79
CA LEU A 92 4.31 1.79 -18.03
C LEU A 92 5.77 1.61 -17.56
N PRO A 93 6.54 2.70 -17.38
CA PRO A 93 7.84 2.64 -16.73
C PRO A 93 7.75 2.02 -15.33
N GLU A 94 8.64 1.09 -14.98
CA GLU A 94 8.64 0.45 -13.65
C GLU A 94 8.77 1.45 -12.50
N THR A 95 9.38 2.60 -12.75
CA THR A 95 9.63 3.67 -11.78
C THR A 95 8.58 4.78 -11.80
N ILE A 96 7.48 4.62 -12.55
CA ILE A 96 6.44 5.65 -12.69
C ILE A 96 5.82 6.05 -11.34
N SER A 97 5.81 5.13 -10.37
CA SER A 97 5.29 5.37 -9.03
C SER A 97 5.98 4.46 -8.02
N ASN A 98 6.18 4.99 -6.81
CA ASN A 98 6.65 4.23 -5.65
C ASN A 98 5.48 3.64 -4.82
N PHE A 99 4.26 3.64 -5.35
CA PHE A 99 3.09 3.08 -4.67
C PHE A 99 3.28 1.61 -4.30
N CYS A 100 2.99 1.27 -3.03
CA CYS A 100 3.16 -0.07 -2.46
C CYS A 100 1.86 -0.64 -1.85
N GLY A 101 0.68 -0.22 -2.34
CA GLY A 101 -0.61 -0.71 -1.83
C GLY A 101 -0.81 -2.22 -2.01
N ASN A 102 -1.84 -2.78 -1.35
CA ASN A 102 -2.11 -4.22 -1.40
C ASN A 102 -2.49 -4.66 -2.84
N CYS A 103 -1.55 -5.32 -3.52
CA CYS A 103 -1.69 -5.81 -4.90
C CYS A 103 -2.44 -7.15 -5.01
N ASN A 104 -2.78 -7.81 -3.90
CA ASN A 104 -3.60 -9.02 -3.89
C ASN A 104 -5.10 -8.71 -4.06
N LYS A 105 -5.51 -7.47 -3.73
CA LYS A 105 -6.88 -6.99 -3.96
C LYS A 105 -6.94 -6.40 -5.38
N VAL A 106 -7.56 -7.12 -6.33
CA VAL A 106 -7.65 -6.69 -7.75
C VAL A 106 -8.20 -5.27 -7.92
N GLU A 107 -9.16 -4.86 -7.08
CA GLU A 107 -9.74 -3.52 -7.12
C GLU A 107 -8.73 -2.43 -6.73
N LYS A 108 -7.74 -2.72 -5.87
CA LYS A 108 -6.63 -1.80 -5.57
C LYS A 108 -5.69 -1.68 -6.78
N VAL A 109 -5.47 -2.77 -7.53
CA VAL A 109 -4.71 -2.74 -8.80
C VAL A 109 -5.42 -1.92 -9.86
N ILE A 110 -6.71 -2.14 -10.08
CA ILE A 110 -7.53 -1.37 -11.02
C ILE A 110 -7.49 0.11 -10.67
N LYS A 111 -7.76 0.46 -9.41
CA LYS A 111 -7.75 1.85 -8.94
C LYS A 111 -6.41 2.53 -9.21
N GLN A 112 -5.30 1.87 -8.87
CA GLN A 112 -3.98 2.46 -9.08
C GLN A 112 -3.65 2.63 -10.57
N LEU A 113 -3.86 1.59 -11.39
CA LEU A 113 -3.53 1.65 -12.81
C LEU A 113 -4.42 2.64 -13.59
N SER A 114 -5.67 2.85 -13.14
CA SER A 114 -6.55 3.86 -13.74
C SER A 114 -6.03 5.30 -13.62
N LEU A 115 -5.17 5.59 -12.63
CA LEU A 115 -4.52 6.91 -12.50
C LEU A 115 -3.58 7.21 -13.68
N PHE A 116 -3.14 6.18 -14.40
CA PHE A 116 -2.27 6.26 -15.57
C PHE A 116 -3.02 6.00 -16.88
N GLY A 117 -4.36 6.05 -16.86
CA GLY A 117 -5.19 5.84 -18.05
C GLY A 117 -5.29 4.39 -18.51
N ILE A 118 -4.87 3.42 -17.70
CA ILE A 118 -5.01 1.99 -18.01
C ILE A 118 -6.44 1.56 -17.76
N ASP A 119 -7.05 0.90 -18.76
CA ASP A 119 -8.42 0.45 -18.65
C ASP A 119 -8.56 -0.77 -17.70
N ARG A 120 -9.78 -0.98 -17.20
CA ARG A 120 -10.09 -2.03 -16.23
C ARG A 120 -9.76 -3.44 -16.73
N LYS A 121 -9.99 -3.74 -18.02
CA LYS A 121 -9.73 -5.09 -18.56
C LYS A 121 -8.24 -5.36 -18.58
N MET A 122 -7.44 -4.40 -19.01
CA MET A 122 -5.98 -4.50 -19.01
C MET A 122 -5.42 -4.66 -17.60
N ALA A 123 -5.93 -3.88 -16.64
CA ALA A 123 -5.52 -4.00 -15.22
C ALA A 123 -5.84 -5.39 -14.62
N ILE A 124 -7.01 -5.95 -14.94
CA ILE A 124 -7.39 -7.31 -14.49
C ILE A 124 -6.48 -8.37 -15.12
N ALA A 125 -6.19 -8.25 -16.41
CA ALA A 125 -5.30 -9.18 -17.11
C ALA A 125 -3.89 -9.17 -16.50
N ALA A 126 -3.33 -7.97 -16.25
CA ALA A 126 -2.04 -7.82 -15.59
C ALA A 126 -2.02 -8.42 -14.18
N HIS A 127 -3.08 -8.18 -13.38
CA HIS A 127 -3.22 -8.78 -12.06
C HIS A 127 -3.19 -10.32 -12.13
N ARG A 128 -4.00 -10.92 -13.01
CA ARG A 128 -4.05 -12.38 -13.18
C ARG A 128 -2.69 -12.96 -13.53
N LYS A 129 -2.00 -12.36 -14.51
CA LYS A 129 -0.70 -12.84 -14.96
C LYS A 129 0.40 -12.67 -13.90
N ILE A 130 0.47 -11.52 -13.24
CA ILE A 130 1.58 -11.20 -12.32
C ILE A 130 1.35 -11.78 -10.92
N ILE A 131 0.12 -11.73 -10.41
CA ILE A 131 -0.23 -12.12 -9.04
C ILE A 131 -0.68 -13.59 -8.97
N LEU A 132 -1.55 -14.03 -9.89
CA LEU A 132 -2.07 -15.41 -9.88
C LEU A 132 -1.21 -16.39 -10.69
N GLY A 133 -0.33 -15.88 -11.57
CA GLY A 133 0.54 -16.70 -12.39
C GLY A 133 -0.15 -17.31 -13.61
N ASP A 134 -1.31 -16.78 -14.01
CA ASP A 134 -2.03 -17.23 -15.21
C ASP A 134 -1.12 -17.05 -16.44
N ARG A 135 -0.82 -18.15 -17.13
CA ARG A 135 -0.10 -18.12 -18.41
C ARG A 135 -1.12 -17.84 -19.51
N SER A 136 -1.17 -16.58 -19.95
CA SER A 136 -1.84 -16.15 -21.19
C SER A 136 -1.13 -16.70 -22.42
#